data_AF-A0AA96E3U0-F1
#
_entry.id   AF-A0AA96E3U0-F1
#
_cell.length_a   1.000
_cell.length_b   1.000
_cell.length_c   1.000
_cell.angle_alpha   90.00
_cell.angle_beta   90.00
_cell.angle_gamma   90.00
#
_symmetry.space_group_name_H-M   'P 1'
#
loop_
_entity.id
_entity.type
_entity.pdbx_description
1 polymer ?
#
loop_
_entity_poly.entity_id
_entity_poly.type
_entity_poly.pdbx_seq_one_letter_code
_entity_poly.pdbx_strand_id
1 'polypeptide(L)'
;MKHVFITSDGSLKARWQGALPDAIAVTSDQAITRSESGDVVWITTTVEDWRAQTTAISRQGASVVVMSYAPNDREALLALELGARGYTHTLSAPEVLKQVALVVTHQGVWVGQSLLSRVLTGSVQALQQRTGDDITHQGQQFLATLTERERAVALAVARGGANKEVARELAITERTVKAHLSAIFKKLAVRDRLQLILKLSSDAEKRIS
;
A
#
# COMPACT_ATOMS: atom_id res chain seq x y z
N MET A 1 4.66 0.40 -20.13
CA MET A 1 4.18 1.12 -18.94
C MET A 1 3.31 2.26 -19.42
N LYS A 2 2.01 2.19 -19.15
CA LYS A 2 1.04 3.24 -19.45
C LYS A 2 0.43 3.77 -18.16
N HIS A 3 -0.15 4.97 -18.25
CA HIS A 3 -0.95 5.54 -17.19
C HIS A 3 -2.44 5.32 -17.49
N VAL A 4 -3.15 4.64 -16.59
CA VAL A 4 -4.57 4.29 -16.77
C VAL A 4 -5.38 4.99 -15.70
N PHE A 5 -6.29 5.88 -16.08
CA PHE A 5 -7.23 6.53 -15.18
C PHE A 5 -8.55 5.78 -15.16
N ILE A 6 -8.94 5.31 -13.97
CA ILE A 6 -10.24 4.71 -13.74
C ILE A 6 -11.18 5.79 -13.25
N THR A 7 -12.25 6.00 -14.01
CA THR A 7 -13.19 7.10 -13.83
C THR A 7 -14.61 6.57 -13.99
N SER A 8 -15.57 7.21 -13.33
CA SER A 8 -16.96 6.73 -13.34
C SER A 8 -17.61 6.83 -14.73
N ASP A 9 -17.16 7.77 -15.55
CA ASP A 9 -17.68 8.06 -16.90
C ASP A 9 -16.72 7.65 -18.03
N GLY A 10 -15.56 7.08 -17.71
CA GLY A 10 -14.52 6.72 -18.67
C GLY A 10 -13.82 7.93 -19.32
N SER A 11 -14.00 9.14 -18.80
CA SER A 11 -13.44 10.35 -19.39
C SER A 11 -12.09 10.75 -18.80
N LEU A 12 -11.15 11.18 -19.64
CA LEU A 12 -9.88 11.72 -19.19
C LEU A 12 -9.98 13.24 -19.04
N LYS A 13 -9.89 13.74 -17.79
CA LYS A 13 -9.92 15.19 -17.54
C LYS A 13 -8.66 15.86 -18.12
N ALA A 14 -8.83 17.02 -18.75
CA ALA A 14 -7.75 17.77 -19.41
C ALA A 14 -6.51 17.98 -18.53
N ARG A 15 -6.69 18.20 -17.22
CA ARG A 15 -5.58 18.33 -16.26
C ARG A 15 -4.73 17.07 -16.09
N TRP A 16 -5.36 15.90 -16.16
CA TRP A 16 -4.66 14.62 -16.06
C TRP A 16 -3.89 14.36 -17.34
N GLN A 17 -4.50 14.66 -18.49
CA GLN A 17 -3.83 14.60 -19.79
C GLN A 17 -2.66 15.59 -19.88
N GLY A 18 -2.80 16.81 -19.35
CA GLY A 18 -1.71 17.77 -19.29
C GLY A 18 -0.55 17.34 -18.39
N ALA A 19 -0.82 16.51 -17.37
CA ALA A 19 0.20 15.90 -16.53
C ALA A 19 0.88 14.71 -17.21
N LEU A 20 0.07 13.85 -17.85
CA LEU A 20 0.43 12.55 -18.41
C LEU A 20 -0.19 12.44 -19.80
N PRO A 21 0.49 12.92 -20.87
CA PRO A 21 -0.08 13.04 -22.21
C PRO A 21 -0.55 11.72 -22.82
N ASP A 22 0.17 10.63 -22.55
CA ASP A 22 -0.11 9.28 -23.06
C ASP A 22 -1.06 8.48 -22.16
N ALA A 23 -1.69 9.14 -21.18
CA ALA A 23 -2.64 8.49 -20.30
C ALA A 23 -3.94 8.13 -21.04
N ILE A 24 -4.52 7.00 -20.66
CA ILE A 24 -5.84 6.58 -21.12
C ILE A 24 -6.83 6.62 -19.96
N ALA A 25 -8.11 6.83 -20.25
CA ALA A 25 -9.18 6.63 -19.29
C ALA A 25 -9.97 5.37 -19.62
N VAL A 26 -10.40 4.66 -18.57
CA VAL A 26 -11.23 3.46 -18.64
C VAL A 26 -12.32 3.54 -17.58
N THR A 27 -13.39 2.81 -17.81
CA THR A 27 -14.46 2.61 -16.84
C THR A 27 -14.11 1.51 -15.84
N SER A 28 -14.87 1.45 -14.75
CA SER A 28 -14.72 0.47 -13.66
C SER A 28 -14.72 -0.98 -14.14
N ASP A 29 -15.62 -1.34 -15.06
CA ASP A 29 -15.76 -2.68 -15.64
C ASP A 29 -14.57 -3.09 -16.52
N GLN A 30 -13.88 -2.11 -17.10
CA GLN A 30 -12.71 -2.34 -17.97
C GLN A 30 -11.39 -2.31 -17.20
N ALA A 31 -11.39 -1.78 -15.98
CA ALA A 31 -10.22 -1.48 -15.18
C ALA A 31 -9.24 -2.66 -15.05
N ILE A 32 -9.76 -3.82 -14.63
CA ILE A 32 -8.95 -5.03 -14.35
C ILE A 32 -8.36 -5.60 -15.64
N THR A 33 -9.13 -5.60 -16.74
CA THR A 33 -8.70 -6.17 -18.03
C THR A 33 -7.72 -5.25 -18.76
N ARG A 34 -7.81 -3.94 -18.54
CA ARG A 34 -6.98 -2.93 -19.20
C ARG A 34 -5.69 -2.60 -18.47
N SER A 35 -5.53 -3.08 -17.23
CA SER A 35 -4.36 -2.83 -16.39
C SER A 35 -3.40 -4.02 -16.42
N GLU A 36 -2.12 -3.76 -16.70
CA GLU A 36 -1.08 -4.79 -16.78
C GLU A 36 0.01 -4.59 -15.72
N SER A 37 0.82 -5.62 -15.52
CA SER A 37 1.99 -5.52 -14.63
C SER A 37 2.93 -4.40 -15.08
N GLY A 38 3.34 -3.56 -14.14
CA GLY A 38 4.20 -2.41 -14.43
C GLY A 38 3.46 -1.15 -14.91
N ASP A 39 2.14 -1.17 -15.06
CA ASP A 39 1.38 0.06 -15.30
C ASP A 39 1.22 0.90 -14.03
N VAL A 40 0.89 2.18 -14.21
CA VAL A 40 0.47 3.06 -13.12
C VAL A 40 -1.01 3.37 -13.30
N VAL A 41 -1.81 2.92 -12.35
CA VAL A 41 -3.27 3.01 -12.41
C VAL A 41 -3.76 4.03 -11.39
N TRP A 42 -4.52 5.01 -11.85
CA TRP A 42 -5.06 6.11 -11.05
C TRP A 42 -6.54 5.87 -10.82
N ILE A 43 -6.98 5.75 -9.58
CA ILE A 43 -8.36 5.41 -9.23
C ILE A 43 -8.93 6.54 -8.39
N THR A 44 -9.99 7.18 -8.86
CA THR A 44 -10.70 8.15 -8.04
C THR A 44 -11.61 7.46 -7.02
N THR A 45 -11.73 8.00 -5.81
CA THR A 45 -12.61 7.45 -4.77
C THR A 45 -14.11 7.56 -5.10
N THR A 46 -14.46 8.30 -6.16
CA THR A 46 -15.81 8.39 -6.73
C THR A 46 -16.18 7.21 -7.63
N VAL A 47 -15.22 6.36 -7.98
CA VAL A 47 -15.48 5.11 -8.72
C VAL A 47 -16.06 4.09 -7.77
N GLU A 48 -17.14 3.44 -8.19
CA GLU A 48 -17.73 2.32 -7.46
C GLU A 48 -16.71 1.18 -7.30
N ASP A 49 -16.67 0.56 -6.13
CA ASP A 49 -15.72 -0.53 -5.81
C ASP A 49 -14.23 -0.19 -5.95
N TRP A 50 -13.83 1.09 -5.85
CA TRP A 50 -12.42 1.50 -5.94
C TRP A 50 -11.51 0.68 -5.00
N ARG A 51 -12.03 0.25 -3.84
CA ARG A 51 -11.31 -0.58 -2.87
C ARG A 51 -10.98 -1.98 -3.40
N ALA A 52 -11.98 -2.65 -3.97
CA ALA A 52 -11.83 -3.97 -4.56
C ALA A 52 -10.90 -3.90 -5.78
N GLN A 53 -11.08 -2.88 -6.62
CA GLN A 53 -10.22 -2.63 -7.77
C GLN A 53 -8.77 -2.36 -7.38
N THR A 54 -8.53 -1.54 -6.35
CA THR A 54 -7.18 -1.31 -5.82
C THR A 54 -6.50 -2.62 -5.44
N THR A 55 -7.23 -3.52 -4.77
CA THR A 55 -6.71 -4.83 -4.39
C THR A 55 -6.45 -5.74 -5.60
N ALA A 56 -7.38 -5.80 -6.56
CA ALA A 56 -7.26 -6.66 -7.74
C ALA A 56 -6.12 -6.21 -8.66
N ILE A 57 -6.07 -4.92 -8.99
CA ILE A 57 -5.11 -4.33 -9.91
C ILE A 57 -3.72 -4.32 -9.29
N SER A 58 -3.63 -4.07 -7.97
CA SER A 58 -2.37 -4.26 -7.27
C SER A 58 -1.91 -5.73 -7.41
N ARG A 59 -2.73 -6.74 -7.16
CA ARG A 59 -2.29 -8.14 -7.34
C ARG A 59 -1.80 -8.50 -8.75
N GLN A 60 -2.21 -7.79 -9.80
CA GLN A 60 -1.73 -7.96 -11.18
C GLN A 60 -0.31 -7.41 -11.44
N GLY A 61 0.31 -6.72 -10.48
CA GLY A 61 1.65 -6.14 -10.66
C GLY A 61 1.64 -4.66 -11.02
N ALA A 62 0.48 -4.02 -11.19
CA ALA A 62 0.38 -2.59 -11.43
C ALA A 62 0.62 -1.80 -10.13
N SER A 63 1.09 -0.55 -10.27
CA SER A 63 1.18 0.38 -9.15
C SER A 63 -0.05 1.27 -9.11
N VAL A 64 -0.79 1.23 -8.00
CA VAL A 64 -2.07 1.94 -7.89
C VAL A 64 -1.89 3.26 -7.14
N VAL A 65 -2.48 4.34 -7.66
CA VAL A 65 -2.61 5.64 -7.01
C VAL A 65 -4.08 5.93 -6.79
N VAL A 66 -4.48 6.12 -5.54
CA VAL A 66 -5.85 6.51 -5.19
C VAL A 66 -5.94 8.04 -5.13
N MET A 67 -6.98 8.59 -5.74
CA MET A 67 -7.22 10.02 -5.87
C MET A 67 -8.52 10.39 -5.15
N SER A 68 -8.43 11.25 -4.15
CA SER A 68 -9.58 11.69 -3.36
C SER A 68 -9.85 13.18 -3.51
N TYR A 69 -11.12 13.56 -3.54
CA TYR A 69 -11.53 14.98 -3.49
C TYR A 69 -11.38 15.59 -2.10
N ALA A 70 -11.38 14.76 -1.05
CA ALA A 70 -11.18 15.19 0.33
C ALA A 70 -10.16 14.27 1.02
N PRO A 71 -8.86 14.40 0.67
CA PRO A 71 -7.81 13.55 1.20
C PRO A 71 -7.78 13.56 2.73
N ASN A 72 -7.74 12.37 3.33
CA ASN A 72 -7.61 12.23 4.77
C ASN A 72 -6.76 11.00 5.13
N ASP A 73 -6.14 11.03 6.30
CA ASP A 73 -5.21 9.99 6.75
C ASP A 73 -5.85 8.60 6.82
N ARG A 74 -7.14 8.49 7.18
CA ARG A 74 -7.83 7.20 7.33
C ARG A 74 -8.04 6.53 5.98
N GLU A 75 -8.53 7.27 4.98
CA GLU A 75 -8.70 6.76 3.63
C GLU A 75 -7.35 6.47 2.96
N ALA A 76 -6.32 7.28 3.25
CA ALA A 76 -4.97 7.04 2.79
C ALA A 76 -4.39 5.72 3.35
N LEU A 77 -4.52 5.48 4.65
CA LEU A 77 -4.10 4.21 5.28
C LEU A 77 -4.83 3.02 4.66
N LEU A 78 -6.15 3.12 4.52
CA LEU A 78 -6.95 2.07 3.88
C LEU A 78 -6.49 1.80 2.44
N ALA A 79 -6.23 2.85 1.65
CA ALA A 79 -5.72 2.69 0.29
C ALA A 79 -4.38 1.94 0.27
N LEU A 80 -3.44 2.30 1.16
CA LEU A 80 -2.16 1.61 1.28
C LEU A 80 -2.32 0.14 1.73
N GLU A 81 -3.20 -0.15 2.68
CA GLU A 81 -3.53 -1.51 3.12
C GLU A 81 -4.07 -2.37 1.97
N LEU A 82 -4.87 -1.76 1.09
CA LEU A 82 -5.41 -2.38 -0.13
C LEU A 82 -4.36 -2.53 -1.24
N GLY A 83 -3.13 -2.05 -1.04
CA GLY A 83 -2.00 -2.21 -1.96
C GLY A 83 -1.76 -1.01 -2.88
N ALA A 84 -2.37 0.14 -2.60
CA ALA A 84 -2.00 1.39 -3.26
C ALA A 84 -0.58 1.81 -2.87
N ARG A 85 0.06 2.53 -3.78
CA ARG A 85 1.39 3.11 -3.65
C ARG A 85 1.37 4.63 -3.66
N GLY A 86 0.25 5.22 -4.10
CA GLY A 86 0.01 6.65 -4.02
C GLY A 86 -1.35 6.96 -3.44
N TYR A 87 -1.44 8.03 -2.66
CA TYR A 87 -2.70 8.67 -2.28
C TYR A 87 -2.55 10.19 -2.43
N THR A 88 -3.41 10.81 -3.24
CA THR A 88 -3.29 12.23 -3.57
C THR A 88 -4.63 12.91 -3.81
N HIS A 89 -4.64 14.24 -3.86
CA HIS A 89 -5.83 15.02 -4.18
C HIS A 89 -6.20 14.87 -5.66
N THR A 90 -7.47 14.64 -5.99
CA THR A 90 -7.97 14.49 -7.37
C THR A 90 -7.70 15.73 -8.23
N LEU A 91 -7.72 16.89 -7.59
CA LEU A 91 -7.42 18.21 -8.18
C LEU A 91 -5.97 18.68 -7.95
N SER A 92 -5.02 17.79 -7.67
CA SER A 92 -3.60 18.14 -7.64
C SER A 92 -3.15 18.81 -8.95
N ALA A 93 -2.19 19.73 -8.84
CA ALA A 93 -1.58 20.37 -10.01
C ALA A 93 -0.85 19.33 -10.90
N PRO A 94 -0.75 19.55 -12.22
CA PRO A 94 -0.09 18.61 -13.13
C PRO A 94 1.33 18.22 -12.72
N GLU A 95 2.12 19.16 -12.18
CA GLU A 95 3.48 18.94 -11.71
C GLU A 95 3.53 17.94 -10.54
N VAL A 96 2.56 18.04 -9.62
CA VAL A 96 2.44 17.11 -8.49
C VAL A 96 2.07 15.72 -9.01
N LEU A 97 1.15 15.62 -9.98
CA LEU A 97 0.80 14.32 -10.57
C LEU A 97 2.00 13.67 -11.27
N LYS A 98 2.86 14.45 -11.94
CA LYS A 98 4.13 13.94 -12.52
C LYS A 98 5.08 13.42 -11.44
N GLN A 99 5.19 14.11 -10.31
CA GLN A 99 6.02 13.65 -9.17
C GLN A 99 5.48 12.36 -8.56
N VAL A 100 4.16 12.27 -8.35
CA VAL A 100 3.49 11.05 -7.88
C VAL A 100 3.78 9.90 -8.83
N ALA A 101 3.61 10.12 -10.13
CA ALA A 101 3.89 9.14 -11.17
C ALA A 101 5.34 8.64 -11.09
N LEU A 102 6.31 9.56 -11.04
CA LEU A 102 7.73 9.25 -10.96
C LEU A 102 8.07 8.39 -9.74
N VAL A 103 7.58 8.79 -8.56
CA VAL A 103 7.82 8.06 -7.30
C VAL A 103 7.25 6.66 -7.36
N VAL A 104 5.98 6.53 -7.78
CA VAL A 104 5.25 5.27 -7.78
C VAL A 104 5.80 4.30 -8.84
N THR A 105 6.19 4.80 -10.00
CA THR A 105 6.90 4.03 -11.05
C THR A 105 8.19 3.39 -10.54
N HIS A 106 8.97 4.11 -9.73
CA HIS A 106 10.21 3.62 -9.12
C HIS A 106 9.99 2.83 -7.83
N GLN A 107 8.78 2.29 -7.66
CA GLN A 107 8.37 1.50 -6.51
C GLN A 107 8.39 2.27 -5.17
N GLY A 108 8.42 3.60 -5.21
CA GLY A 108 8.24 4.44 -4.05
C GLY A 108 6.78 4.56 -3.63
N VAL A 109 6.58 5.22 -2.48
CA VAL A 109 5.26 5.49 -1.90
C VAL A 109 5.05 6.99 -1.83
N TRP A 110 3.90 7.46 -2.32
CA TRP A 110 3.50 8.86 -2.24
C TRP A 110 2.27 9.01 -1.33
N VAL A 111 2.45 9.63 -0.17
CA VAL A 111 1.35 10.00 0.73
C VAL A 111 1.63 11.34 1.39
N GLY A 112 0.61 11.93 2.02
CA GLY A 112 0.77 13.19 2.75
C GLY A 112 1.81 13.12 3.87
N GLN A 113 2.47 14.24 4.15
CA GLN A 113 3.53 14.34 5.16
C GLN A 113 3.05 13.95 6.57
N SER A 114 1.80 14.28 6.93
CA SER A 114 1.18 13.87 8.20
C SER A 114 1.20 12.35 8.36
N LEU A 115 0.76 11.64 7.31
CA LEU A 115 0.68 10.19 7.32
C LEU A 115 2.06 9.54 7.33
N LEU A 116 2.97 10.03 6.49
CA LEU A 116 4.37 9.60 6.50
C LEU A 116 4.98 9.75 7.88
N SER A 117 4.79 10.90 8.52
CA SER A 117 5.29 11.16 9.87
C SER A 117 4.67 10.21 10.89
N ARG A 118 3.38 9.88 10.78
CA ARG A 118 2.71 8.91 11.69
C ARG A 118 3.18 7.47 11.48
N VAL A 119 3.37 7.04 10.24
CA VAL A 119 3.90 5.70 9.94
C VAL A 119 5.35 5.59 10.43
N LEU A 120 6.16 6.63 10.21
CA LEU A 120 7.53 6.70 10.72
C LEU A 120 7.59 6.80 12.24
N THR A 121 6.73 7.60 12.87
CA THR A 121 6.69 7.76 14.34
C THR A 121 6.14 6.51 15.01
N GLY A 122 5.13 5.85 14.43
CA GLY A 122 4.62 4.56 14.93
C GLY A 122 5.66 3.45 14.81
N SER A 123 6.48 3.45 13.76
CA SER A 123 7.62 2.54 13.66
C SER A 123 8.76 2.90 14.63
N VAL A 124 9.01 4.19 14.90
CA VAL A 124 9.94 4.62 15.96
C VAL A 124 9.44 4.29 17.37
N GLN A 125 8.14 4.45 17.64
CA GLN A 125 7.52 4.06 18.91
C GLN A 125 7.51 2.54 19.08
N ALA A 126 7.26 1.75 18.02
CA ALA A 126 7.40 0.30 18.05
C ALA A 126 8.85 -0.17 18.26
N LEU A 127 9.84 0.63 17.85
CA LEU A 127 11.27 0.41 18.16
C LEU A 127 11.60 0.76 19.62
N GLN A 128 10.88 1.72 20.23
CA GLN A 128 11.08 2.14 21.62
C GLN A 128 10.27 1.31 22.63
N GLN A 129 9.11 0.79 22.23
CA GLN A 129 8.21 -0.03 23.04
C GLN A 129 8.35 -1.49 22.59
N ARG A 130 9.21 -2.25 23.26
CA ARG A 130 9.44 -3.69 23.05
C ARG A 130 8.29 -4.57 23.57
N THR A 131 7.04 -4.19 23.32
CA THR A 131 5.85 -4.94 23.74
C THR A 131 4.99 -5.19 22.51
N GLY A 132 4.72 -6.48 22.23
CA GLY A 132 3.94 -6.94 21.08
C GLY A 132 2.44 -6.64 21.17
N ASP A 133 2.07 -5.53 21.80
CA ASP A 133 0.69 -5.21 22.20
C ASP A 133 -0.06 -4.33 21.18
N ASP A 134 0.62 -3.78 20.17
CA ASP A 134 0.01 -2.97 19.09
C ASP A 134 -0.53 -3.82 17.91
N ILE A 135 -0.71 -5.14 18.10
CA ILE A 135 -1.27 -6.02 17.06
C ILE A 135 -2.79 -6.08 17.21
N THR A 136 -3.48 -5.73 16.14
CA THR A 136 -4.95 -5.73 16.15
C THR A 136 -5.53 -7.13 16.16
N HIS A 137 -6.81 -7.28 16.53
CA HIS A 137 -7.50 -8.58 16.49
C HIS A 137 -7.45 -9.21 15.08
N GLN A 138 -7.55 -8.38 14.04
CA GLN A 138 -7.41 -8.84 12.65
C GLN A 138 -5.96 -9.24 12.34
N GLY A 139 -4.98 -8.48 12.84
CA GLY A 139 -3.57 -8.86 12.81
C GLY A 139 -3.31 -10.22 13.46
N GLN A 140 -3.93 -10.48 14.62
CA GLN A 140 -3.83 -11.77 15.32
C GLN A 140 -4.41 -12.93 14.49
N GLN A 141 -5.55 -12.73 13.82
CA GLN A 141 -6.13 -13.73 12.91
C GLN A 141 -5.19 -14.03 11.74
N PHE A 142 -4.55 -13.01 11.15
CA PHE A 142 -3.55 -13.24 10.10
C PHE A 142 -2.34 -14.00 10.62
N LEU A 143 -1.82 -13.64 11.79
CA LEU A 143 -0.68 -14.34 12.39
C LEU A 143 -0.99 -15.80 12.74
N ALA A 144 -2.25 -16.13 13.04
CA ALA A 144 -2.68 -17.51 13.30
C ALA A 144 -2.61 -18.42 12.06
N THR A 145 -2.58 -17.85 10.85
CA THR A 145 -2.41 -18.62 9.59
C THR A 145 -0.96 -18.94 9.27
N LEU A 146 -0.02 -18.34 10.01
CA LEU A 146 1.42 -18.52 9.80
C LEU A 146 1.95 -19.64 10.69
N THR A 147 2.99 -20.33 10.21
CA THR A 147 3.80 -21.19 11.06
C THR A 147 4.48 -20.37 12.16
N GLU A 148 4.92 -21.02 13.24
CA GLU A 148 5.60 -20.34 14.35
C GLU A 148 6.79 -19.49 13.89
N ARG A 149 7.61 -20.03 12.96
CA ARG A 149 8.77 -19.31 12.41
C ARG A 149 8.38 -18.14 11.52
N GLU A 150 7.37 -18.31 10.67
CA GLU A 150 6.85 -17.20 9.86
C GLU A 150 6.22 -16.11 10.72
N ARG A 151 5.49 -16.48 11.78
CA ARG A 151 4.92 -15.55 12.75
C ARG A 151 6.02 -14.75 13.44
N ALA A 152 7.08 -15.39 13.92
CA ALA A 152 8.21 -14.70 14.55
C ALA A 152 8.87 -13.68 13.60
N VAL A 153 9.10 -14.05 12.34
CA VAL A 153 9.63 -13.14 11.30
C VAL A 153 8.66 -11.98 11.02
N ALA A 154 7.37 -12.27 10.84
CA ALA A 154 6.36 -11.26 10.53
C ALA A 154 6.27 -10.20 11.64
N LEU A 155 6.29 -10.65 12.90
CA LEU A 155 6.27 -9.78 14.08
C LEU A 155 7.52 -8.89 14.18
N ALA A 156 8.71 -9.45 13.95
CA ALA A 156 9.95 -8.68 14.02
C ALA A 156 10.00 -7.61 12.91
N VAL A 157 9.47 -7.92 11.73
CA VAL A 157 9.35 -6.97 10.61
C VAL A 157 8.29 -5.90 10.88
N ALA A 158 7.15 -6.27 11.49
CA ALA A 158 6.10 -5.33 11.89
C ALA A 158 6.62 -4.26 12.86
N ARG A 159 7.57 -4.62 13.74
CA ARG A 159 8.28 -3.70 14.63
C ARG A 159 9.35 -2.84 13.95
N GLY A 160 9.49 -2.92 12.62
CA GLY A 160 10.46 -2.13 11.86
C GLY A 160 11.82 -2.79 11.67
N GLY A 161 12.07 -4.00 12.18
CA GLY A 161 13.39 -4.65 12.14
C GLY A 161 13.88 -4.93 10.70
N ALA A 162 15.08 -4.47 10.36
CA ALA A 162 15.71 -4.77 9.07
C ALA A 162 16.06 -6.26 8.95
N ASN A 163 16.21 -6.80 7.74
CA ASN A 163 16.46 -8.24 7.55
C ASN A 163 17.67 -8.76 8.35
N LYS A 164 18.72 -7.95 8.46
CA LYS A 164 19.92 -8.25 9.26
C LYS A 164 19.63 -8.32 10.76
N GLU A 165 18.79 -7.42 11.26
CA GLU A 165 18.39 -7.38 12.67
C GLU A 165 17.49 -8.56 13.00
N VAL A 166 16.51 -8.85 12.14
CA VAL A 166 15.61 -10.01 12.28
C VAL A 166 16.41 -11.32 12.22
N ALA A 167 17.38 -11.42 11.31
CA ALA A 167 18.28 -12.56 11.21
C ALA A 167 19.05 -12.80 12.52
N ARG A 168 19.60 -11.72 13.11
CA ARG A 168 20.30 -11.76 14.39
C ARG A 168 19.37 -12.13 15.54
N GLU A 169 18.19 -11.52 15.62
CA GLU A 169 17.19 -11.76 16.67
C GLU A 169 16.72 -13.22 16.69
N LEU A 170 16.49 -13.80 15.51
CA LEU A 170 15.94 -15.16 15.37
C LEU A 170 16.99 -16.24 15.15
N ALA A 171 18.28 -15.90 15.21
CA ALA A 171 19.43 -16.78 14.97
C ALA A 171 19.34 -17.54 13.62
N ILE A 172 19.01 -16.83 12.55
CA ILE A 172 18.93 -17.34 11.17
C ILE A 172 19.72 -16.46 10.21
N THR A 173 19.84 -16.84 8.94
CA THR A 173 20.51 -16.00 7.92
C THR A 173 19.56 -14.98 7.30
N GLU A 174 20.10 -13.87 6.77
CA GLU A 174 19.30 -12.91 5.99
C GLU A 174 18.60 -13.55 4.78
N ARG A 175 19.24 -14.56 4.16
CA ARG A 175 18.64 -15.35 3.08
C ARG A 175 17.42 -16.12 3.58
N THR A 176 17.48 -16.70 4.78
CA THR A 176 16.36 -17.39 5.43
C THR A 176 15.23 -16.42 5.78
N VAL A 177 15.54 -15.21 6.26
CA VAL A 177 14.53 -14.16 6.49
C VAL A 177 13.80 -13.81 5.20
N LYS A 178 14.54 -13.60 4.09
CA LYS A 178 13.95 -13.32 2.77
C LYS A 178 13.04 -14.46 2.32
N ALA A 179 13.44 -15.72 2.52
CA ALA A 179 12.62 -16.88 2.17
C ALA A 179 11.31 -16.93 2.99
N HIS A 180 11.38 -16.70 4.31
CA HIS A 180 10.17 -16.58 5.15
C HIS A 180 9.29 -15.42 4.70
N LEU A 181 9.84 -14.24 4.43
CA LEU A 181 9.09 -13.09 3.94
C LEU A 181 8.37 -13.39 2.62
N SER A 182 9.03 -14.07 1.68
CA SER A 182 8.38 -14.51 0.44
C SER A 182 7.23 -15.47 0.69
N ALA A 183 7.34 -16.39 1.66
CA ALA A 183 6.26 -17.29 2.03
C ALA A 183 5.10 -16.55 2.73
N ILE A 184 5.41 -15.64 3.66
CA ILE A 184 4.45 -14.80 4.38
C ILE A 184 3.66 -13.93 3.39
N PHE A 185 4.34 -13.27 2.45
CA PHE A 185 3.70 -12.42 1.44
C PHE A 185 2.67 -13.21 0.62
N LYS A 186 3.02 -14.43 0.21
CA LYS A 186 2.09 -15.33 -0.48
C LYS A 186 0.91 -15.74 0.39
N LYS A 187 1.17 -16.21 1.63
CA LYS A 187 0.12 -16.68 2.55
C LYS A 187 -0.87 -15.59 2.94
N LEU A 188 -0.37 -14.39 3.21
CA LEU A 188 -1.19 -13.25 3.63
C LEU A 188 -1.71 -12.43 2.44
N ALA A 189 -1.39 -12.82 1.21
CA ALA A 189 -1.70 -12.10 -0.02
C ALA A 189 -1.35 -10.61 0.05
N VAL A 190 -0.15 -10.31 0.56
CA VAL A 190 0.45 -8.96 0.59
C VAL A 190 1.61 -8.90 -0.40
N ARG A 191 1.86 -7.71 -0.95
CA ARG A 191 2.83 -7.48 -2.03
C ARG A 191 4.23 -7.19 -1.51
N ASP A 192 4.31 -6.48 -0.40
CA ASP A 192 5.58 -6.03 0.15
C ASP A 192 5.57 -5.87 1.68
N ARG A 193 6.71 -5.43 2.17
CA ARG A 193 6.97 -5.17 3.58
C ARG A 193 6.05 -4.10 4.16
N LEU A 194 5.76 -3.03 3.43
CA LEU A 194 4.89 -1.96 3.92
C LEU A 194 3.48 -2.48 4.12
N GLN A 195 2.94 -3.20 3.13
CA GLN A 195 1.61 -3.79 3.24
C GLN A 195 1.54 -4.84 4.36
N LEU A 196 2.62 -5.61 4.58
CA LEU A 196 2.70 -6.50 5.74
C LEU A 196 2.61 -5.73 7.06
N ILE A 197 3.40 -4.66 7.23
CA ILE A 197 3.39 -3.82 8.44
C ILE A 197 1.99 -3.26 8.66
N LEU A 198 1.41 -2.60 7.66
CA LEU A 198 0.09 -1.99 7.76
C LEU A 198 -0.98 -3.02 8.12
N LYS A 199 -0.96 -4.19 7.48
CA LYS A 199 -1.94 -5.27 7.73
C LYS A 199 -1.84 -5.90 9.13
N LEU A 200 -0.71 -5.74 9.81
CA LEU A 200 -0.51 -6.20 11.18
C LEU A 200 -0.75 -5.09 12.23
N SER A 201 -0.57 -3.83 11.85
CA SER A 201 -0.65 -2.65 12.73
C SER A 201 -1.95 -1.85 12.58
N SER A 202 -2.87 -2.23 11.69
CA SER A 202 -4.05 -1.42 11.37
C SER A 202 -5.13 -1.47 12.43
N ASP A 203 -5.05 -0.54 13.39
CA ASP A 203 -6.11 -0.18 14.34
C ASP A 203 -6.94 1.00 13.80
N ALA A 204 -7.35 0.92 12.53
CA ALA A 204 -8.07 2.00 11.86
C ALA A 204 -9.49 2.25 12.43
N GLU A 205 -10.04 1.31 13.20
CA GLU A 205 -11.44 1.40 13.67
C GLU A 205 -11.64 1.78 15.14
N LYS A 206 -10.64 1.66 16.04
CA LYS A 206 -10.92 1.69 17.49
C LYS A 206 -10.43 2.89 18.32
N ARG A 207 -9.72 3.87 17.75
CA ARG A 207 -9.15 4.98 18.56
C ARG A 207 -10.00 6.25 18.68
N ILE A 208 -11.26 6.27 18.22
CA ILE A 208 -12.18 7.39 18.46
C ILE A 208 -13.60 6.86 18.68
N SER A 209 -13.83 6.32 19.87
CA SER A 209 -15.14 6.41 20.55
C SER A 209 -14.98 7.32 21.75
#